data_AF-A0A0G1GU92-F1
#
_entry.id   AF-A0A0G1GU92-F1
#
_cell.length_a   1.000
_cell.length_b   1.000
_cell.length_c   1.000
_cell.angle_alpha   90.00
_cell.angle_beta   90.00
_cell.angle_gamma   90.00
#
_symmetry.space_group_name_H-M   'P 1'
#
loop_
_entity.id
_entity.type
_entity.pdbx_description
1 polymer ?
#
loop_
_entity_poly.entity_id
_entity_poly.type
_entity_poly.pdbx_seq_one_letter_code
_entity_poly.pdbx_strand_id
1 'polypeptide(L)'
;MMKILVISTVITLLLLFGLTLLNVLLQYKNKANAAWTELENAFIKRRDMVPLLLESARIEDPRWTVLKDKRGELLNNQIEKNKRLELEKQFGNAISAFIAIADGNKDSVFQEAKKDLMKDIHDEINPAMQKYLDYSEEFNDKLRKFPYIIAAKIFRP
;
A
#
# COMPACT_ATOMS: atom_id res chain seq x y z
N MET A 1 4.89 -15.86 -53.74
CA MET A 1 4.21 -16.61 -52.66
C MET A 1 5.12 -16.85 -51.45
N MET A 2 6.27 -17.52 -51.58
CA MET A 2 7.12 -17.89 -50.43
C MET A 2 7.60 -16.71 -49.57
N LYS A 3 8.01 -15.59 -50.18
CA LYS A 3 8.40 -14.37 -49.45
C LYS A 3 7.25 -13.76 -48.62
N ILE A 4 6.02 -13.78 -49.14
CA ILE A 4 4.82 -13.25 -48.47
C ILE A 4 4.46 -14.11 -47.27
N LEU A 5 4.55 -15.44 -47.41
CA LEU A 5 4.37 -16.39 -46.31
C LEU A 5 5.39 -16.15 -45.19
N VAL A 6 6.68 -16.01 -45.53
CA VAL A 6 7.74 -15.75 -44.54
C VAL A 6 7.50 -14.43 -43.80
N ILE A 7 7.17 -13.35 -44.51
CA ILE A 7 6.86 -12.04 -43.90
C ILE A 7 5.65 -12.15 -42.97
N SER A 8 4.58 -12.81 -43.43
CA SER A 8 3.37 -13.03 -42.63
C SER A 8 3.68 -13.78 -41.33
N THR A 9 4.42 -14.88 -41.41
CA THR A 9 4.81 -15.67 -40.23
C THR A 9 5.64 -14.86 -39.24
N VAL A 10 6.61 -14.05 -39.71
CA VAL A 10 7.42 -13.19 -38.85
C VAL A 10 6.54 -12.15 -38.14
N ILE A 11 5.59 -11.53 -38.85
CA ILE A 11 4.66 -10.56 -38.25
C ILE A 11 3.79 -11.24 -37.19
N THR A 12 3.25 -12.43 -37.47
CA THR A 12 2.46 -13.18 -36.49
C THR A 12 3.25 -13.50 -35.23
N LEU A 13 4.51 -13.94 -35.37
CA LEU A 13 5.39 -14.21 -34.23
C LEU A 13 5.67 -12.95 -33.40
N LEU A 14 5.91 -11.81 -34.05
CA LEU A 14 6.12 -10.54 -33.35
C LEU A 14 4.87 -10.08 -32.59
N LEU A 15 3.68 -10.26 -33.15
CA LEU A 15 2.42 -9.95 -32.48
C LEU A 15 2.21 -10.83 -31.25
N LEU A 16 2.39 -12.15 -31.39
CA LEU A 16 2.28 -13.09 -30.27
C LEU A 16 3.31 -12.76 -29.17
N PHE A 17 4.54 -12.42 -29.56
CA PHE A 17 5.57 -11.99 -28.63
C PHE A 17 5.14 -10.73 -27.87
N GLY A 18 4.63 -9.70 -28.56
CA GLY A 18 4.12 -8.49 -27.92
C GLY A 18 3.00 -8.75 -26.89
N LEU A 19 2.06 -9.65 -27.21
CA LEU A 19 0.98 -10.03 -26.31
C LEU A 19 1.50 -10.70 -25.03
N THR A 20 2.52 -11.56 -25.14
CA THR A 20 3.12 -12.20 -23.96
C THR A 20 3.81 -11.20 -23.04
N LEU A 21 4.53 -10.21 -23.59
CA LEU A 21 5.16 -9.15 -22.80
C LEU A 21 4.13 -8.33 -22.02
N LEU A 22 3.03 -7.95 -22.67
CA LEU A 22 1.95 -7.18 -22.05
C LEU A 22 1.26 -7.97 -20.94
N ASN A 23 0.95 -9.24 -21.17
CA ASN A 23 0.31 -10.07 -20.16
C ASN A 23 1.18 -10.18 -18.89
N VAL A 24 2.49 -10.37 -19.07
CA VAL A 24 3.44 -10.39 -17.95
C VAL A 24 3.45 -9.05 -17.22
N LEU A 25 3.57 -7.91 -17.92
CA LEU A 25 3.57 -6.59 -17.27
C LEU A 25 2.27 -6.32 -16.49
N LEU A 26 1.12 -6.67 -17.06
CA LEU A 26 -0.17 -6.55 -16.38
C LEU A 26 -0.28 -7.45 -15.16
N GLN A 27 0.28 -8.66 -15.23
CA GLN A 27 0.33 -9.57 -14.08
C GLN A 27 1.10 -8.94 -12.90
N TYR A 28 2.29 -8.39 -13.14
CA TYR A 28 3.07 -7.74 -12.07
C TYR A 28 2.39 -6.44 -11.56
N LYS A 29 1.79 -5.65 -12.45
CA LYS A 29 0.97 -4.50 -12.06
C LYS A 29 -0.18 -4.91 -11.14
N ASN A 30 -0.88 -5.99 -11.48
CA ASN A 30 -1.99 -6.51 -10.68
C ASN A 30 -1.51 -7.04 -9.32
N LYS A 31 -0.34 -7.69 -9.24
CA LYS A 31 0.27 -8.08 -7.96
C LYS A 31 0.54 -6.88 -7.06
N ALA A 32 1.17 -5.84 -7.60
CA ALA A 32 1.43 -4.60 -6.84
C ALA A 32 0.14 -3.92 -6.39
N ASN A 33 -0.90 -3.91 -7.23
CA ASN A 33 -2.21 -3.39 -6.86
C ASN A 33 -2.92 -4.24 -5.80
N ALA A 34 -2.84 -5.56 -5.87
CA ALA A 34 -3.41 -6.44 -4.86
C ALA A 34 -2.73 -6.27 -3.50
N ALA A 35 -1.39 -6.19 -3.47
CA ALA A 35 -0.65 -5.92 -2.25
C ALA A 35 -0.93 -4.51 -1.70
N TRP A 36 -1.15 -3.52 -2.56
CA TRP A 36 -1.62 -2.20 -2.14
C TRP A 36 -2.97 -2.27 -1.43
N THR A 37 -3.93 -3.01 -1.98
CA THR A 37 -5.25 -3.18 -1.35
C THR A 37 -5.14 -3.86 0.02
N GLU A 38 -4.27 -4.87 0.14
CA GLU A 38 -4.00 -5.55 1.42
C GLU A 38 -3.41 -4.58 2.45
N LEU A 39 -2.42 -3.78 2.06
CA LEU A 39 -1.84 -2.74 2.91
C LEU A 39 -2.86 -1.67 3.32
N GLU A 40 -3.70 -1.23 2.38
CA GLU A 40 -4.75 -0.25 2.67
C GLU A 40 -5.78 -0.79 3.67
N ASN A 41 -6.13 -2.08 3.60
CA ASN A 41 -7.01 -2.71 4.57
C ASN A 41 -6.40 -2.70 5.99
N ALA A 42 -5.10 -2.96 6.11
CA ALA A 42 -4.40 -2.85 7.40
C ALA A 42 -4.41 -1.40 7.92
N PHE A 43 -4.23 -0.41 7.05
CA PHE A 43 -4.36 0.99 7.45
C PHE A 43 -5.79 1.36 7.87
N ILE A 44 -6.82 0.90 7.16
CA ILE A 44 -8.23 1.08 7.56
C ILE A 44 -8.43 0.54 8.98
N LYS A 45 -8.00 -0.69 9.23
CA LYS A 45 -8.14 -1.36 10.53
C LYS A 45 -7.49 -0.54 11.66
N ARG A 46 -6.26 -0.06 11.46
CA ARG A 46 -5.59 0.84 12.41
C ARG A 46 -6.41 2.09 12.69
N ARG A 47 -6.92 2.75 11.65
CA ARG A 47 -7.74 3.96 11.80
C ARG A 47 -9.02 3.69 12.57
N ASP A 48 -9.59 2.49 12.45
CA ASP A 48 -10.83 2.12 13.15
C ASP A 48 -10.60 1.76 14.62
N MET A 49 -9.39 1.38 15.02
CA MET A 49 -9.02 1.14 16.43
C MET A 49 -8.76 2.43 17.21
N VAL A 50 -8.38 3.52 16.54
CA VAL A 50 -8.00 4.79 17.21
C VAL A 50 -9.12 5.45 18.01
N PRO A 51 -10.40 5.49 17.56
CA PRO A 51 -11.49 6.01 18.36
C PRO A 51 -11.61 5.33 19.74
N LEU A 52 -11.55 4.00 19.78
CA LEU A 52 -11.62 3.24 21.03
C LEU A 52 -10.44 3.58 21.96
N LEU A 53 -9.24 3.73 21.40
CA LEU A 53 -8.06 4.14 22.14
C LEU A 53 -8.24 5.55 22.75
N LEU A 54 -8.78 6.50 21.98
CA LEU A 54 -9.04 7.87 22.44
C LEU A 54 -10.09 7.92 23.55
N GLU A 55 -11.20 7.19 23.39
CA GLU A 55 -12.30 7.15 24.36
C GLU A 55 -11.88 6.50 25.68
N SER A 56 -11.17 5.38 25.62
CA SER A 56 -10.68 4.65 26.80
C SER A 56 -9.58 5.40 27.55
N ALA A 57 -8.83 6.27 26.86
CA ALA A 57 -7.81 7.08 27.51
C ALA A 57 -8.39 8.07 28.53
N ARG A 58 -9.63 8.55 28.33
CA ARG A 58 -10.31 9.56 29.18
C ARG A 58 -9.45 10.80 29.49
N ILE A 59 -8.55 11.15 28.56
CA ILE A 59 -7.67 12.32 28.66
C ILE A 59 -8.21 13.39 27.71
N GLU A 60 -8.56 14.55 28.26
CA GLU A 60 -8.81 15.76 27.48
C GLU A 60 -7.49 16.50 27.27
N ASP A 61 -6.83 16.27 26.14
CA ASP A 61 -5.63 17.01 25.77
C ASP A 61 -5.75 17.54 24.32
N PRO A 62 -5.43 18.83 24.08
CA PRO A 62 -5.56 19.46 22.76
C PRO A 62 -4.82 18.74 21.63
N ARG A 63 -3.73 18.01 21.93
CA ARG A 63 -2.96 17.28 20.91
C ARG A 63 -3.77 16.07 20.36
N TRP A 64 -4.89 15.71 20.98
CA TRP A 64 -5.72 14.56 20.61
C TRP A 64 -6.66 14.96 19.47
N THR A 65 -7.01 16.24 19.40
CA THR A 65 -7.67 16.85 18.24
C THR A 65 -6.81 16.69 17.00
N VAL A 66 -5.49 16.90 17.11
CA VAL A 66 -4.55 16.69 15.99
C VAL A 66 -4.57 15.24 15.49
N LEU A 67 -4.70 14.25 16.38
CA LEU A 67 -4.82 12.85 15.98
C LEU A 67 -6.14 12.57 15.24
N LYS A 68 -7.25 13.15 15.72
CA LYS A 68 -8.56 13.08 15.05
C LYS A 68 -8.52 13.73 13.66
N ASP A 69 -7.88 14.89 13.54
CA ASP A 69 -7.74 15.62 12.27
C ASP A 69 -6.92 14.81 11.27
N LYS A 70 -5.78 14.25 11.70
CA LYS A 70 -4.95 13.35 10.87
C LYS A 70 -5.71 12.12 10.40
N ARG A 71 -6.52 11.51 11.29
CA ARG A 71 -7.41 10.41 10.91
C ARG A 71 -8.42 10.87 9.85
N GLY A 72 -9.01 12.04 10.04
CA GLY A 72 -9.96 12.64 9.10
C GLY A 72 -9.37 12.85 7.70
N GLU A 73 -8.13 13.33 7.61
CA GLU A 73 -7.40 13.46 6.34
C GLU A 73 -7.27 12.10 5.62
N LEU A 74 -6.94 11.04 6.37
CA LEU A 74 -6.78 9.69 5.84
C LEU A 74 -8.09 9.00 5.41
N LEU A 75 -9.26 9.54 5.77
CA LEU A 75 -10.54 9.05 5.25
C LEU A 75 -10.80 9.46 3.80
N ASN A 76 -10.00 10.39 3.25
CA ASN A 76 -10.10 10.77 1.86
C ASN A 76 -9.54 9.67 0.94
N ASN A 77 -10.39 9.11 0.07
CA ASN A 77 -10.03 8.05 -0.88
C ASN A 77 -9.25 8.55 -2.11
N GLN A 78 -9.11 9.86 -2.30
CA GLN A 78 -8.45 10.45 -3.48
C GLN A 78 -6.96 10.75 -3.27
N ILE A 79 -6.37 10.27 -2.18
CA ILE A 79 -4.95 10.50 -1.87
C ILE A 79 -4.09 9.59 -2.75
N GLU A 80 -3.10 10.17 -3.42
CA GLU A 80 -2.10 9.41 -4.19
C GLU A 80 -1.35 8.42 -3.27
N LYS A 81 -1.04 7.21 -3.75
CA LYS A 81 -0.41 6.14 -2.96
C LYS A 81 0.84 6.58 -2.19
N ASN A 82 1.76 7.30 -2.82
CA ASN A 82 2.98 7.76 -2.15
C ASN A 82 2.67 8.76 -1.02
N LYS A 83 1.74 9.68 -1.28
CA LYS A 83 1.28 10.65 -0.28
C LYS A 83 0.53 9.96 0.86
N ARG A 84 -0.26 8.93 0.56
CA ARG A 84 -0.97 8.07 1.52
C ARG A 84 0.03 7.42 2.47
N LEU A 85 1.08 6.78 1.94
CA LEU A 85 2.13 6.16 2.77
C LEU A 85 2.77 7.14 3.75
N GLU A 86 3.09 8.35 3.28
CA GLU A 86 3.68 9.38 4.14
C GLU A 86 2.71 9.84 5.24
N LEU A 87 1.44 10.08 4.90
CA LEU A 87 0.42 10.45 5.88
C LEU A 87 0.17 9.34 6.90
N GLU A 88 0.14 8.08 6.46
CA GLU A 88 -0.01 6.91 7.33
C GLU A 88 1.19 6.74 8.27
N LYS A 89 2.41 7.05 7.82
CA LYS A 89 3.60 7.07 8.68
C LYS A 89 3.47 8.15 9.76
N GLN A 90 3.07 9.36 9.38
CA GLN A 90 2.86 10.46 10.33
C GLN A 90 1.75 10.15 11.33
N PHE A 91 0.67 9.50 10.89
CA PHE A 91 -0.41 9.06 11.74
C PHE A 91 0.05 7.99 12.73
N GLY A 92 0.82 6.99 12.29
CA GLY A 92 1.43 5.99 13.16
C GLY A 92 2.33 6.61 14.23
N ASN A 93 3.17 7.58 13.86
CA ASN A 93 4.01 8.30 14.82
C ASN A 93 3.18 9.08 15.86
N ALA A 94 2.07 9.69 15.44
CA ALA A 94 1.16 10.40 16.34
C ALA A 94 0.45 9.45 17.31
N ILE A 95 0.06 8.24 16.86
CA ILE A 95 -0.48 7.18 17.74
C ILE A 95 0.57 6.78 18.78
N SER A 96 1.81 6.52 18.36
CA SER A 96 2.88 6.12 19.28
C SER A 96 3.17 7.21 20.33
N ALA A 97 3.21 8.49 19.91
CA ALA A 97 3.37 9.61 20.82
C ALA A 97 2.21 9.71 21.82
N PHE A 98 0.98 9.50 21.35
CA PHE A 98 -0.20 9.47 22.22
C PHE A 98 -0.12 8.33 23.25
N ILE A 99 0.24 7.11 22.82
CA ILE A 99 0.37 5.95 23.72
C ILE A 99 1.43 6.24 24.79
N ALA A 100 2.55 6.88 24.42
CA ALA A 100 3.60 7.23 25.37
C ALA A 100 3.15 8.24 26.44
N ILE A 101 2.30 9.21 26.08
CA ILE A 101 1.77 10.17 27.06
C ILE A 101 0.75 9.49 27.99
N ALA A 102 -0.03 8.55 27.46
CA ALA A 102 -1.05 7.82 28.20
C ALA A 102 -0.52 6.53 28.86
N ASP A 103 0.79 6.29 28.90
CA ASP A 103 1.38 5.01 29.31
C ASP A 103 1.04 4.60 30.75
N GLY A 104 0.78 5.58 31.63
CA GLY A 104 0.34 5.35 33.01
C GLY A 104 -1.13 5.00 33.19
N ASN A 105 -1.93 4.95 32.12
CA ASN A 105 -3.35 4.67 32.20
C ASN A 105 -3.61 3.20 32.59
N LYS A 106 -4.37 2.95 33.67
CA LYS A 106 -4.67 1.61 34.19
C LYS A 106 -6.01 1.04 33.70
N ASP A 107 -6.75 1.77 32.86
CA ASP A 107 -8.00 1.29 32.28
C ASP A 107 -7.73 0.06 31.40
N SER A 108 -8.47 -1.02 31.65
CA SER A 108 -8.26 -2.30 30.97
C SER A 108 -8.58 -2.22 29.47
N VAL A 109 -9.59 -1.42 29.10
CA VAL A 109 -9.99 -1.22 27.69
C VAL A 109 -8.88 -0.48 26.95
N PHE A 110 -8.27 0.51 27.60
CA PHE A 110 -7.14 1.24 27.03
C PHE A 110 -5.93 0.33 26.79
N GLN A 111 -5.58 -0.51 27.77
CA GLN A 111 -4.45 -1.43 27.65
C GLN A 111 -4.66 -2.48 26.56
N GLU A 112 -5.89 -2.97 26.39
CA GLU A 112 -6.26 -3.87 25.31
C GLU A 112 -6.16 -3.18 23.94
N ALA A 113 -6.75 -1.99 23.78
CA ALA A 113 -6.68 -1.21 22.55
C ALA A 113 -5.23 -0.85 22.16
N LYS A 114 -4.39 -0.48 23.14
CA LYS A 114 -2.95 -0.25 22.96
C LYS A 114 -2.25 -1.51 22.43
N LYS A 115 -2.53 -2.66 23.04
CA LYS A 115 -1.94 -3.95 22.65
C LYS A 115 -2.33 -4.33 21.23
N ASP A 116 -3.61 -4.17 20.88
CA ASP A 116 -4.12 -4.49 19.55
C ASP A 116 -3.49 -3.61 18.46
N LEU A 117 -3.36 -2.30 18.72
CA LEU A 117 -2.69 -1.38 17.81
C LEU A 117 -1.19 -1.71 17.62
N MET A 118 -0.49 -2.09 18.68
CA MET A 118 0.92 -2.49 18.59
C MET A 118 1.09 -3.79 17.81
N LYS A 119 0.17 -4.73 18.00
CA LYS A 119 0.14 -6.00 17.26
C LYS A 119 -0.12 -5.77 15.78
N ASP A 120 -1.11 -4.95 15.44
CA ASP A 120 -1.48 -4.62 14.05
C ASP A 120 -0.27 -4.06 13.26
N ILE A 121 0.55 -3.21 13.88
CA ILE A 121 1.75 -2.67 13.24
C ILE A 121 2.73 -3.78 12.87
N HIS A 122 3.01 -4.71 13.79
CA HIS A 122 4.02 -5.74 13.58
C HIS A 122 3.54 -6.89 12.69
N ASP A 123 2.31 -7.34 12.90
CA ASP A 123 1.78 -8.55 12.31
C ASP A 123 1.04 -8.29 10.98
N GLU A 124 0.57 -7.07 10.73
CA GLU A 124 -0.27 -6.75 9.56
C GLU A 124 0.37 -5.66 8.68
N ILE A 125 0.64 -4.46 9.22
CA ILE A 125 1.12 -3.33 8.42
C ILE A 125 2.53 -3.59 7.87
N ASN A 126 3.48 -4.01 8.70
CA ASN A 126 4.86 -4.20 8.26
C ASN A 126 5.00 -5.28 7.17
N PRO A 127 4.39 -6.48 7.32
CA PRO A 127 4.43 -7.50 6.26
C PRO A 127 3.72 -7.04 4.98
N ALA A 128 2.55 -6.40 5.08
CA ALA A 128 1.82 -5.92 3.92
C ALA A 128 2.59 -4.80 3.18
N MET A 129 3.26 -3.92 3.93
CA MET A 129 4.12 -2.88 3.38
C MET A 129 5.29 -3.49 2.61
N GLN A 130 6.00 -4.45 3.22
CA GLN A 130 7.13 -5.11 2.56
C GLN A 130 6.68 -5.78 1.26
N LYS A 131 5.57 -6.53 1.31
CA LYS A 131 4.98 -7.17 0.13
C LYS A 131 4.61 -6.18 -0.97
N TYR A 132 4.06 -5.03 -0.61
CA TYR A 132 3.75 -3.97 -1.58
C TYR A 132 5.01 -3.37 -2.22
N LEU A 133 6.06 -3.14 -1.42
CA LEU A 133 7.34 -2.62 -1.89
C LEU A 133 8.00 -3.62 -2.85
N ASP A 134 8.05 -4.90 -2.48
CA ASP A 134 8.65 -5.97 -3.28
C ASP A 134 7.97 -6.07 -4.66
N TYR A 135 6.64 -6.15 -4.70
CA TYR A 135 5.93 -6.24 -5.99
C TYR A 135 5.99 -4.95 -6.81
N SER A 136 6.04 -3.79 -6.16
CA SER A 136 6.21 -2.52 -6.86
C SER A 136 7.61 -2.42 -7.47
N GLU A 137 8.63 -2.88 -6.75
CA GLU A 137 10.00 -2.97 -7.25
C GLU A 137 10.10 -3.95 -8.41
N GLU A 138 9.57 -5.17 -8.28
CA GLU A 138 9.53 -6.16 -9.36
C GLU A 138 8.88 -5.60 -10.63
N PHE A 139 7.74 -4.91 -10.50
CA PHE A 139 7.06 -4.28 -11.62
C PHE A 139 7.93 -3.19 -12.27
N ASN A 140 8.50 -2.29 -11.45
CA ASN A 140 9.39 -1.23 -11.93
C ASN A 140 10.63 -1.77 -12.63
N ASP A 141 11.18 -2.87 -12.12
CA ASP A 141 12.33 -3.57 -12.70
C ASP A 141 12.00 -4.16 -14.06
N LYS A 142 10.83 -4.78 -14.22
CA LYS A 142 10.36 -5.27 -15.51
C LYS A 142 10.22 -4.13 -16.51
N LEU A 143 9.67 -2.97 -16.10
CA LEU A 143 9.57 -1.81 -17.01
C LEU A 143 10.92 -1.32 -17.55
N ARG A 144 12.02 -1.56 -16.81
CA ARG A 144 13.37 -1.10 -17.17
C ARG A 144 14.21 -2.12 -17.92
N LYS A 145 13.85 -3.41 -17.90
CA LYS A 145 14.66 -4.51 -18.45
C LYS A 145 14.16 -4.98 -19.83
N PHE A 146 15.08 -5.37 -20.71
CA PHE A 146 14.74 -6.04 -21.97
C PHE A 146 14.15 -7.45 -21.67
N PRO A 147 13.16 -7.92 -22.43
CA PRO A 147 12.47 -7.28 -23.57
C PRO A 147 11.34 -6.30 -23.20
N TYR A 148 10.92 -6.28 -21.94
CA TYR A 148 9.73 -5.56 -21.47
C TYR A 148 9.80 -4.03 -21.62
N ILE A 149 10.99 -3.42 -21.58
CA ILE A 149 11.18 -1.98 -21.82
C ILE A 149 10.57 -1.50 -23.15
N ILE A 150 10.54 -2.37 -24.17
CA ILE A 150 9.94 -2.06 -25.48
C ILE A 150 8.43 -1.92 -25.31
N ALA A 151 7.79 -2.91 -24.69
CA ALA A 151 6.35 -2.88 -24.41
C ALA A 151 5.98 -1.71 -23.48
N ALA A 152 6.81 -1.43 -22.47
CA ALA A 152 6.61 -0.29 -21.56
C ALA A 152 6.62 1.06 -22.30
N LYS A 153 7.57 1.28 -23.22
CA LYS A 153 7.66 2.53 -23.99
C LYS A 153 6.53 2.70 -25.00
N ILE A 154 6.06 1.61 -25.61
CA ILE A 154 5.01 1.66 -26.64
C ILE A 154 3.63 1.80 -25.98
N PHE A 155 3.33 0.99 -24.97
CA PHE A 155 1.98 0.86 -24.42
C PHE A 155 1.75 1.62 -23.11
N ARG A 156 2.81 2.09 -22.44
CA ARG A 156 2.77 2.77 -21.11
C ARG A 156 1.78 2.11 -20.14
N PRO A 157 1.90 0.80 -19.90
CA PRO A 157 0.98 0.06 -19.05
C PRO A 157 1.01 0.50 -17.58
#